data_AF-A0A7V1Y3K3-F1
#
_entry.id   AF-A0A7V1Y3K3-F1
#
_cell.length_a   1.000
_cell.length_b   1.000
_cell.length_c   1.000
_cell.angle_alpha   90.00
_cell.angle_beta   90.00
_cell.angle_gamma   90.00
#
_symmetry.space_group_name_H-M   'P 1'
#
loop_
_entity.id
_entity.type
_entity.pdbx_description
1 polymer ?
#
loop_
_entity_poly.entity_id
_entity_poly.type
_entity_poly.pdbx_seq_one_letter_code
_entity_poly.pdbx_strand_id
1 'polypeptide(L)'
;MAQKFGNSRWVKEGFLDNRVPGCVVGRITFAGLGPVDMYLKGDCKGEIAGQAIRFQNPRFTDEDLAAQVLGDFEVPQVGEVSLISFDPHPLLSPHPYIEWFSVRRNHYRIELAPGDARILSDGEAAELNTDSQRIRETLASQVRPTRRREDSDWV
;
A
#
# COMPACT_ATOMS: atom_id res chain seq x y z
N MET A 1 20.51 -3.23 5.80
CA MET A 1 19.10 -3.70 5.73
C MET A 1 18.62 -3.48 4.32
N ALA A 2 18.08 -4.51 3.67
CA ALA A 2 17.74 -4.47 2.25
C ALA A 2 16.58 -3.50 1.99
N GLN A 3 16.89 -2.36 1.40
CA GLN A 3 15.92 -1.50 0.74
C GLN A 3 15.42 -2.29 -0.48
N LYS A 4 14.22 -2.90 -0.43
CA LYS A 4 13.66 -3.56 -1.61
C LYS A 4 13.11 -2.44 -2.51
N PHE A 5 13.99 -1.99 -3.42
CA PHE A 5 13.88 -0.85 -4.34
C PHE A 5 12.59 -0.82 -5.19
N GLY A 6 12.33 0.36 -5.79
CA GLY A 6 11.21 0.72 -6.66
C GLY A 6 10.81 -0.35 -7.69
N ASN A 7 9.95 -1.27 -7.26
CA ASN A 7 9.39 -2.34 -8.06
C ASN A 7 8.21 -1.88 -8.91
N SER A 8 8.10 -0.59 -9.21
CA SER A 8 6.94 -0.03 -9.90
C SER A 8 6.68 -0.74 -11.21
N ARG A 9 7.72 -1.08 -12.00
CA ARG A 9 7.57 -1.85 -13.26
C ARG A 9 6.91 -3.22 -13.11
N TRP A 10 6.91 -3.84 -11.94
CA TRP A 10 6.23 -5.13 -11.69
C TRP A 10 4.87 -4.95 -11.01
N VAL A 11 4.48 -3.72 -10.68
CA VAL A 11 3.13 -3.38 -10.24
C VAL A 11 2.29 -3.14 -11.49
N LYS A 12 1.18 -3.88 -11.62
CA LYS A 12 0.24 -3.73 -12.73
C LYS A 12 -0.80 -2.66 -12.43
N GLU A 13 -1.54 -2.88 -11.35
CA GLU A 13 -2.69 -2.06 -10.95
C GLU A 13 -3.09 -2.39 -9.52
N GLY A 14 -3.95 -1.56 -8.95
CA GLY A 14 -4.51 -1.81 -7.64
C GLY A 14 -5.44 -0.73 -7.16
N PHE A 15 -5.96 -0.94 -5.96
CA PHE A 15 -6.70 0.07 -5.21
C PHE A 15 -6.24 0.09 -3.77
N LEU A 16 -6.37 1.24 -3.12
CA LEU A 16 -6.21 1.41 -1.68
C LEU A 16 -7.40 2.21 -1.16
N ASP A 17 -7.95 1.79 -0.04
CA ASP A 17 -9.12 2.38 0.62
C ASP A 17 -8.74 2.78 2.05
N ASN A 18 -8.58 4.09 2.27
CA ASN A 18 -8.30 4.70 3.56
C ASN A 18 -9.53 5.43 4.15
N ARG A 19 -10.75 5.12 3.68
CA ARG A 19 -11.97 5.77 4.21
C ARG A 19 -12.29 5.40 5.67
N VAL A 20 -11.67 4.35 6.20
CA VAL A 20 -11.72 4.01 7.63
C VAL A 20 -10.45 4.53 8.30
N PRO A 21 -10.56 5.50 9.24
CA PRO A 21 -9.39 6.06 9.91
C PRO A 21 -8.52 5.02 10.61
N GLY A 22 -7.20 5.20 10.52
CA GLY A 22 -6.19 4.32 11.10
C GLY A 22 -5.95 3.03 10.32
N CYS A 23 -6.56 2.86 9.15
CA CYS A 23 -6.44 1.66 8.34
C CYS A 23 -6.47 1.97 6.83
N VAL A 24 -5.51 1.40 6.10
CA VAL A 24 -5.53 1.31 4.65
C VAL A 24 -5.66 -0.16 4.26
N VAL A 25 -6.70 -0.49 3.50
CA VAL A 25 -6.84 -1.82 2.89
C VAL A 25 -6.83 -1.72 1.38
N GLY A 26 -6.50 -2.80 0.70
CA GLY A 26 -6.54 -2.78 -0.74
C GLY A 26 -6.06 -4.05 -1.39
N ARG A 27 -5.94 -4.03 -2.71
CA ARG A 27 -5.37 -5.13 -3.48
C ARG A 27 -4.46 -4.55 -4.54
N ILE A 28 -3.27 -5.15 -4.67
CA ILE A 28 -2.27 -4.76 -5.66
C ILE A 28 -1.90 -6.00 -6.46
N THR A 29 -1.94 -5.91 -7.79
CA THR A 29 -1.53 -6.99 -8.68
C THR A 29 -0.08 -6.80 -9.07
N PHE A 30 0.75 -7.81 -8.79
CA PHE A 30 2.16 -7.84 -9.16
C PHE A 30 2.47 -8.90 -10.22
N ALA A 31 3.48 -8.67 -11.05
CA ALA A 31 4.04 -9.69 -11.94
C ALA A 31 4.53 -10.90 -11.14
N GLY A 32 4.28 -12.11 -11.64
CA GLY A 32 4.66 -13.37 -10.99
C GLY A 32 3.89 -13.76 -9.71
N LEU A 33 3.34 -12.81 -8.95
CA LEU A 33 2.53 -13.10 -7.74
C LEU A 33 1.02 -13.03 -7.98
N GLY A 34 0.58 -12.23 -8.95
CA GLY A 34 -0.82 -11.92 -9.15
C GLY A 34 -1.37 -10.96 -8.07
N PRO A 35 -2.68 -11.00 -7.77
CA PRO A 35 -3.31 -10.11 -6.81
C PRO A 35 -2.89 -10.42 -5.36
N VAL A 36 -2.44 -9.39 -4.64
CA VAL A 36 -2.08 -9.46 -3.23
C VAL A 36 -2.98 -8.52 -2.43
N ASP A 37 -3.71 -9.08 -1.47
CA ASP A 37 -4.50 -8.31 -0.52
C ASP A 37 -3.57 -7.61 0.50
N MET A 38 -3.90 -6.36 0.81
CA MET A 38 -3.15 -5.45 1.67
C MET A 38 -3.98 -5.07 2.90
N TYR A 39 -3.40 -5.16 4.09
CA TYR A 39 -3.92 -4.54 5.31
C TYR A 39 -2.80 -3.79 6.01
N LEU A 40 -2.89 -2.46 6.05
CA LEU A 40 -1.88 -1.60 6.64
C LEU A 40 -2.50 -0.73 7.73
N LYS A 41 -1.88 -0.70 8.90
CA LYS A 41 -2.24 0.21 9.99
C LYS A 41 -1.68 1.61 9.71
N GLY A 42 -2.48 2.64 9.95
CA GLY A 42 -2.14 4.03 9.66
C GLY A 42 -3.00 4.61 8.54
N ASP A 43 -2.66 5.83 8.13
CA ASP A 43 -3.45 6.61 7.18
C ASP A 43 -2.58 7.15 6.06
N CYS A 44 -3.22 7.35 4.90
CA CYS A 44 -2.65 8.15 3.83
C CYS A 44 -2.48 9.62 4.28
N LYS A 45 -1.70 10.38 3.52
CA LYS A 45 -1.38 11.79 3.79
C LYS A 45 -1.84 12.69 2.65
N GLY A 46 -1.87 13.99 2.92
CA GLY A 46 -2.23 15.00 1.94
C GLY A 46 -3.68 14.88 1.47
N GLU A 47 -3.89 15.09 0.18
CA GLU A 47 -5.18 15.11 -0.50
C GLU A 47 -5.88 13.74 -0.56
N ILE A 48 -5.14 12.65 -0.34
CA ILE A 48 -5.69 11.28 -0.37
C ILE A 48 -5.99 10.72 1.03
N ALA A 49 -5.78 11.50 2.09
CA ALA A 49 -6.13 11.10 3.46
C ALA A 49 -7.65 10.91 3.58
N GLY A 50 -8.07 9.76 4.11
CA GLY A 50 -9.50 9.43 4.22
C GLY A 50 -10.18 9.06 2.90
N GLN A 51 -9.42 8.95 1.80
CA GLN A 51 -9.96 8.68 0.47
C GLN A 51 -9.70 7.23 0.01
N ALA A 52 -10.40 6.82 -1.05
CA ALA A 52 -10.04 5.64 -1.82
C ALA A 52 -9.40 6.05 -3.14
N ILE A 53 -8.37 5.31 -3.55
CA ILE A 53 -7.65 5.53 -4.81
C ILE A 53 -7.63 4.25 -5.64
N ARG A 54 -7.57 4.41 -6.97
CA ARG A 54 -7.14 3.36 -7.89
C ARG A 54 -5.90 3.83 -8.63
N PHE A 55 -5.08 2.87 -9.02
CA PHE A 55 -3.92 3.12 -9.85
C PHE A 55 -3.72 2.00 -10.86
N GLN A 56 -3.11 2.36 -11.98
CA GLN A 56 -2.72 1.45 -13.04
C GLN A 56 -1.38 1.92 -13.57
N ASN A 57 -0.45 1.01 -13.79
CA ASN A 57 0.88 1.32 -14.28
C ASN A 57 0.99 0.94 -15.77
N PRO A 58 1.03 1.92 -16.70
CA PRO A 58 1.20 1.64 -18.12
C PRO A 58 2.56 1.03 -18.47
N ARG A 59 3.55 1.14 -17.57
CA ARG A 59 4.92 0.61 -17.73
C ARG A 59 5.09 -0.74 -17.05
N PHE A 60 3.99 -1.45 -16.80
CA PHE A 60 4.00 -2.79 -16.25
C PHE A 60 4.69 -3.77 -17.21
N THR A 61 5.59 -4.59 -16.68
CA THR A 61 6.22 -5.69 -17.41
C THR A 61 6.04 -7.00 -16.64
N ASP A 62 5.48 -8.00 -17.31
CA ASP A 62 5.37 -9.36 -16.79
C ASP A 62 6.59 -10.17 -17.26
N GLU A 63 7.59 -10.27 -16.38
CA GLU A 63 8.84 -10.98 -16.64
C GLU A 63 8.99 -12.13 -15.64
N ASP A 64 9.51 -13.28 -16.07
CA ASP A 64 9.79 -14.42 -15.17
C ASP A 64 10.74 -14.02 -14.01
N LEU A 65 11.61 -13.03 -14.24
CA LEU A 65 12.49 -12.48 -13.23
C LEU A 65 11.72 -11.86 -12.04
N ALA A 66 10.50 -11.35 -12.27
CA ALA A 66 9.67 -10.78 -11.20
C ALA A 66 9.36 -11.82 -10.12
N ALA A 67 9.00 -13.04 -10.51
CA ALA A 67 8.71 -14.13 -9.56
C ALA A 67 9.93 -14.49 -8.72
N GLN A 68 11.14 -14.42 -9.29
CA GLN A 68 12.38 -14.69 -8.57
C GLN A 68 12.70 -13.59 -7.55
N VAL A 69 12.58 -12.32 -7.97
CA VAL A 69 12.92 -11.17 -7.10
C VAL A 69 11.85 -10.94 -6.03
N LEU A 70 10.59 -11.22 -6.35
CA LEU A 70 9.46 -11.15 -5.43
C LEU A 70 9.23 -12.47 -4.67
N GLY A 71 10.12 -13.47 -4.77
CA GLY A 71 9.93 -14.78 -4.13
C GLY A 71 9.81 -14.72 -2.60
N ASP A 72 10.45 -13.73 -1.98
CA ASP A 72 10.37 -13.47 -0.54
C ASP A 72 9.29 -12.42 -0.18
N PHE A 73 8.41 -12.07 -1.11
CA PHE A 73 7.32 -11.13 -0.86
C PHE A 73 6.24 -11.81 -0.03
N GLU A 74 5.85 -11.16 1.06
CA GLU A 74 4.83 -11.71 1.97
C GLU A 74 3.44 -11.60 1.32
N VAL A 75 2.68 -12.69 1.30
CA VAL A 75 1.32 -12.73 0.75
C VAL A 75 0.41 -13.40 1.79
N PRO A 76 -0.63 -12.72 2.29
CA PRO A 76 -1.00 -11.33 2.05
C PRO A 76 0.01 -10.33 2.65
N GLN A 77 -0.10 -9.06 2.27
CA GLN A 77 0.70 -7.99 2.84
C GLN A 77 0.00 -7.38 4.05
N VAL A 78 0.59 -7.59 5.21
CA VAL A 78 0.08 -7.06 6.49
C VAL A 78 1.17 -6.22 7.15
N GLY A 79 0.84 -5.01 7.58
CA GLY A 79 1.87 -4.06 8.01
C GLY A 79 1.38 -2.71 8.52
N GLU A 80 2.23 -1.70 8.39
CA GLU A 80 2.01 -0.31 8.81
C GLU A 80 2.39 0.65 7.68
N VAL A 81 1.55 1.65 7.46
CA VAL A 81 1.81 2.75 6.52
C VAL A 81 3.05 3.52 6.99
N SER A 82 4.00 3.72 6.08
CA SER A 82 5.11 4.67 6.25
C SER A 82 4.69 6.03 5.68
N LEU A 83 4.45 6.06 4.37
CA LEU A 83 3.98 7.24 3.64
C LEU A 83 3.18 6.79 2.42
N ILE A 84 1.91 7.20 2.35
CA ILE A 84 1.08 7.06 1.16
C ILE A 84 0.55 8.45 0.81
N SER A 85 1.01 9.02 -0.30
CA SER A 85 0.70 10.40 -0.72
C SER A 85 0.78 10.53 -2.25
N PHE A 86 0.11 11.53 -2.82
CA PHE A 86 0.31 11.98 -4.21
C PHE A 86 1.25 13.18 -4.30
N ASP A 87 1.62 13.79 -3.17
CA ASP A 87 2.65 14.82 -3.06
C ASP A 87 3.60 14.43 -1.91
N PRO A 88 4.60 13.54 -2.16
CA PRO A 88 5.43 13.00 -1.10
C PRO A 88 6.52 13.98 -0.62
N HIS A 89 6.91 14.95 -1.44
CA HIS A 89 7.97 15.89 -1.07
C HIS A 89 7.91 17.20 -1.88
N PRO A 90 8.05 18.39 -1.25
CA PRO A 90 7.94 19.69 -1.93
C PRO A 90 8.94 19.95 -3.07
N LEU A 91 10.05 19.21 -3.11
CA LEU A 91 11.08 19.32 -4.14
C LEU A 91 10.92 18.31 -5.29
N LEU A 92 9.91 17.45 -5.23
CA LEU A 92 9.60 16.48 -6.28
C LEU A 92 8.30 16.89 -6.97
N SER A 93 8.15 16.53 -8.24
CA SER A 93 6.85 16.66 -8.90
C SER A 93 5.85 15.73 -8.20
N PRO A 94 4.60 16.17 -7.94
CA PRO A 94 3.56 15.32 -7.38
C PRO A 94 3.40 14.03 -8.18
N HIS A 95 3.46 12.89 -7.49
CA HIS A 95 3.31 11.57 -8.06
C HIS A 95 2.85 10.57 -6.99
N PRO A 96 2.20 9.45 -7.38
CA PRO A 96 1.74 8.46 -6.42
C PRO A 96 2.91 7.73 -5.75
N TYR A 97 3.02 7.89 -4.44
CA TYR A 97 4.02 7.28 -3.59
C TYR A 97 3.33 6.39 -2.55
N ILE A 98 3.65 5.10 -2.54
CA ILE A 98 3.06 4.11 -1.64
C ILE A 98 4.19 3.38 -0.92
N GLU A 99 4.29 3.60 0.39
CA GLU A 99 5.39 3.06 1.20
C GLU A 99 4.86 2.51 2.52
N TRP A 100 5.34 1.32 2.89
CA TRP A 100 4.91 0.63 4.10
C TRP A 100 5.99 -0.31 4.65
N PHE A 101 5.83 -0.68 5.91
CA PHE A 101 6.58 -1.76 6.54
C PHE A 101 5.67 -2.95 6.76
N SER A 102 6.10 -4.17 6.46
CA SER A 102 5.34 -5.36 6.88
C SER A 102 5.50 -5.64 8.37
N VAL A 103 4.71 -6.61 8.89
CA VAL A 103 4.84 -7.09 10.27
C VAL A 103 6.24 -7.62 10.61
N ARG A 104 7.01 -8.09 9.62
CA ARG A 104 8.41 -8.51 9.80
C ARG A 104 9.41 -7.35 9.65
N ARG A 105 8.91 -6.12 9.55
CA ARG A 105 9.69 -4.88 9.34
C ARG A 105 10.45 -4.85 8.00
N ASN A 106 10.00 -5.63 7.02
CA ASN A 106 10.47 -5.46 5.65
C ASN A 106 9.90 -4.15 5.10
N HIS A 107 10.75 -3.34 4.48
CA HIS A 107 10.37 -2.06 3.91
C HIS A 107 10.04 -2.20 2.42
N TYR A 108 8.88 -1.70 2.01
CA TYR A 108 8.41 -1.76 0.64
C TYR A 108 8.00 -0.38 0.15
N ARG A 109 8.24 -0.13 -1.14
CA ARG A 109 7.93 1.14 -1.79
C ARG A 109 7.52 0.94 -3.24
N ILE A 110 6.50 1.68 -3.65
CA ILE A 110 6.03 1.82 -5.03
C ILE A 110 5.95 3.30 -5.37
N GLU A 111 6.57 3.69 -6.48
CA GLU A 111 6.51 5.04 -7.06
C GLU A 111 5.96 4.93 -8.47
N LEU A 112 4.78 5.53 -8.72
CA LEU A 112 4.15 5.53 -10.04
C LEU A 112 4.37 6.88 -10.73
N ALA A 113 4.10 6.95 -12.05
CA ALA A 113 4.21 8.23 -12.75
C ALA A 113 3.03 9.15 -12.37
N PRO A 114 3.19 10.47 -12.51
CA PRO A 114 2.07 11.41 -12.36
C PRO A 114 0.91 11.01 -13.28
N GLY A 115 -0.31 10.96 -12.73
CA GLY A 115 -1.52 10.56 -13.45
C GLY A 115 -1.83 9.06 -13.48
N ASP A 116 -0.91 8.19 -13.04
CA ASP A 116 -1.12 6.74 -12.97
C ASP A 116 -2.02 6.32 -11.79
N ALA A 117 -2.38 7.26 -10.91
CA ALA A 117 -3.33 7.06 -9.83
C ALA A 117 -4.33 8.21 -9.73
N ARG A 118 -5.52 7.90 -9.25
CA ARG A 118 -6.59 8.88 -9.05
C ARG A 118 -7.40 8.60 -7.79
N ILE A 119 -7.89 9.66 -7.17
CA ILE A 119 -8.93 9.59 -6.12
C ILE A 119 -10.23 9.17 -6.79
N LEU A 120 -10.94 8.26 -6.13
CA LEU A 120 -12.24 7.78 -6.59
C LEU A 120 -13.37 8.71 -6.17
N SER A 121 -14.39 8.82 -7.01
CA SER A 121 -15.69 9.34 -6.58
C SER A 121 -16.35 8.42 -5.56
N ASP A 122 -17.35 8.91 -4.83
CA ASP A 122 -18.09 8.11 -3.85
C ASP A 122 -18.73 6.85 -4.49
N GLY A 123 -19.22 6.96 -5.72
CA GLY A 123 -19.79 5.84 -6.46
C GLY A 123 -18.75 4.77 -6.79
N GLU A 124 -17.59 5.16 -7.33
CA GLU A 124 -16.48 4.24 -7.61
C GLU A 124 -15.90 3.64 -6.33
N ALA A 125 -15.84 4.41 -5.24
CA ALA A 125 -15.38 3.93 -3.95
C ALA A 125 -16.37 2.94 -3.32
N ALA A 126 -17.67 3.09 -3.57
CA ALA A 126 -18.69 2.15 -3.10
C ALA A 126 -18.54 0.75 -3.72
N GLU A 127 -18.04 0.65 -4.96
CA GLU A 127 -17.72 -0.63 -5.61
C GLU A 127 -16.66 -1.43 -4.84
N LEU A 128 -15.79 -0.74 -4.09
CA LEU A 128 -14.73 -1.37 -3.29
C LEU A 128 -15.24 -1.91 -1.96
N ASN A 129 -16.45 -1.55 -1.52
CA ASN A 129 -16.91 -1.81 -0.16
C ASN A 129 -16.84 -3.30 0.22
N THR A 130 -17.31 -4.18 -0.67
CA THR A 130 -17.31 -5.63 -0.44
C THR A 130 -15.88 -6.17 -0.26
N ASP A 131 -14.97 -5.80 -1.15
CA ASP A 131 -13.58 -6.26 -1.10
C ASP A 131 -12.84 -5.66 0.11
N SER A 132 -12.98 -4.36 0.35
CA SER A 132 -12.39 -3.67 1.51
C SER A 132 -12.88 -4.26 2.82
N GLN A 133 -14.18 -4.55 2.96
CA GLN A 133 -14.73 -5.18 4.16
C GLN A 133 -14.18 -6.60 4.34
N ARG A 134 -14.20 -7.43 3.30
CA ARG A 134 -13.64 -8.79 3.33
C ARG A 134 -12.18 -8.78 3.77
N ILE A 135 -11.36 -7.88 3.22
CA ILE A 135 -9.93 -7.77 3.55
C ILE A 135 -9.76 -7.38 5.02
N ARG A 136 -10.51 -6.39 5.52
CA ARG A 136 -10.45 -6.01 6.94
C ARG A 136 -10.81 -7.17 7.85
N GLU A 137 -11.93 -7.84 7.59
CA GLU A 137 -12.40 -8.97 8.41
C GLU A 137 -11.41 -10.13 8.40
N THR A 138 -10.78 -10.41 7.25
CA THR A 138 -9.85 -11.53 7.09
C THR A 138 -8.48 -11.25 7.72
N LEU A 139 -7.97 -10.02 7.60
CA LEU A 139 -6.57 -9.70 7.90
C LEU A 139 -6.35 -8.86 9.17
N ALA A 140 -7.38 -8.24 9.76
CA ALA A 140 -7.22 -7.36 10.92
C ALA A 140 -6.53 -8.04 12.11
N SER A 141 -6.80 -9.32 12.35
CA SER A 141 -6.21 -10.09 13.46
C SER A 141 -4.71 -10.38 13.28
N GLN A 142 -4.19 -10.26 12.06
CA GLN A 142 -2.79 -10.54 11.74
C GLN A 142 -1.88 -9.34 12.01
N VAL A 143 -2.44 -8.13 12.13
CA VAL A 143 -1.72 -6.96 12.60
C VAL A 143 -1.51 -7.08 14.11
N ARG A 144 -0.39 -7.68 14.52
CA ARG A 144 0.02 -7.60 15.92
C ARG A 144 0.35 -6.14 16.26
N PRO A 145 -0.11 -5.60 17.40
CA PRO A 145 0.26 -4.26 17.80
C PRO A 145 1.77 -4.19 18.02
N THR A 146 2.45 -3.33 17.25
CA THR A 146 3.89 -3.07 17.37
C THR A 146 4.27 -2.22 18.60
N ARG A 147 3.33 -1.90 19.49
CA ARG A 147 3.64 -1.17 20.73
C ARG A 147 2.77 -1.63 21.91
N ARG A 148 3.40 -2.36 22.85
CA ARG A 148 3.25 -2.03 24.27
C ARG A 148 3.90 -0.66 24.46
N ARG A 149 3.15 0.32 24.92
CA ARG A 149 3.65 1.63 25.33
C ARG A 149 4.17 1.50 26.78
N GLU A 150 5.32 0.87 26.93
CA GLU A 150 6.27 1.01 28.04
C GLU A 150 7.49 1.64 27.34
N ASP A 151 7.77 2.94 27.42
CA ASP A 151 8.23 3.76 28.55
C ASP A 151 7.65 5.19 28.39
N SER A 152 6.87 5.77 29.32
CA SER A 152 7.35 6.42 30.55
C SER A 152 8.86 6.42 30.71
N ASP A 153 9.52 7.47 30.21
CA ASP A 153 10.44 8.30 31.02
C ASP A 153 11.13 9.33 30.13
N TRP A 154 10.63 10.56 30.21
CA TRP A 154 11.47 11.75 30.06
C TRP A 154 11.16 12.63 31.26
N VAL A 155 12.06 12.57 32.24
CA VAL A 155 12.33 13.63 33.22
C VAL A 155 13.13 14.73 32.51
#